data_AF-A0A3D0QAG7-F1
#
_entry.id   AF-A0A3D0QAG7-F1
#
_cell.length_a   1.000
_cell.length_b   1.000
_cell.length_c   1.000
_cell.angle_alpha   90.00
_cell.angle_beta   90.00
_cell.angle_gamma   90.00
#
_symmetry.space_group_name_H-M   'P 1'
#
loop_
_entity.id
_entity.type
_entity.pdbx_description
1 polymer ?
#
loop_
_entity_poly.entity_id
_entity_poly.type
_entity_poly.pdbx_seq_one_letter_code
_entity_poly.pdbx_strand_id
1 'polypeptide(L)'
;MRIVRGFVLLCMIAASWCTLAVAQSQTRGSGDLKSAAALTGNLRLDILSTLDQTARPERGRPLFQEINGKKKSPVLAGVMSLAIPGTGEFYTESYWRAAGFALAEAGLWMVYAVYTSKGNKQTDIFQAFADDHWSALRYAEWIEANVSKLNSDVTSFNGYLIPGTEGRPAWERVDWSKINAVESQIAQKSGNGFTHLLPHRPEQQYFELIGKYPQFAAGWDDAGVMTPERILSKDVSARFLEYSKMRGTANDFFNTATTGTALVVVNHVLSALDAAWSASQYNNRVKLEAHLQPTHRSYGFVEMVPTASLTYRF
;
A
#
# COMPACT_ATOMS: atom_id res chain seq x y z
N MET A 1 10.89 -4.85 1.41
CA MET A 1 10.94 -3.41 1.06
C MET A 1 11.18 -3.13 -0.44
N ARG A 2 11.91 -3.96 -1.20
CA ARG A 2 12.13 -3.75 -2.65
C ARG A 2 10.88 -3.90 -3.54
N ILE A 3 9.94 -4.77 -3.17
CA ILE A 3 8.71 -5.02 -3.96
C ILE A 3 7.70 -3.86 -3.86
N VAL A 4 7.58 -3.25 -2.67
CA VAL A 4 6.67 -2.10 -2.44
C VAL A 4 7.15 -0.84 -3.18
N ARG A 5 8.47 -0.63 -3.28
CA ARG A 5 9.05 0.48 -4.06
C ARG A 5 8.79 0.34 -5.57
N GLY A 6 8.73 -0.90 -6.10
CA GLY A 6 8.42 -1.15 -7.51
C GLY A 6 6.98 -0.82 -7.87
N PHE A 7 6.03 -1.08 -6.96
CA PHE A 7 4.61 -0.82 -7.20
C PHE A 7 4.27 0.68 -7.14
N VAL A 8 4.90 1.41 -6.20
CA VAL A 8 4.75 2.88 -6.07
C VAL A 8 5.28 3.63 -7.31
N LEU A 9 6.39 3.16 -7.91
CA LEU A 9 6.91 3.75 -9.14
C LEU A 9 6.00 3.47 -10.35
N LEU A 10 5.38 2.28 -10.40
CA LEU A 10 4.43 1.92 -11.46
C LEU A 10 3.16 2.79 -11.44
N CYS A 11 2.63 3.09 -10.25
CA CYS A 11 1.46 3.95 -10.09
C CYS A 11 1.74 5.43 -10.44
N MET A 12 2.94 5.94 -10.14
CA MET A 12 3.31 7.31 -10.52
C MET A 12 3.52 7.47 -12.03
N ILE A 13 4.02 6.44 -12.73
CA ILE A 13 4.18 6.47 -14.19
C ILE A 13 2.81 6.39 -14.88
N ALA A 14 1.87 5.60 -14.36
CA ALA A 14 0.50 5.52 -14.90
C ALA A 14 -0.27 6.85 -14.79
N ALA A 15 -0.07 7.61 -13.72
CA ALA A 15 -0.66 8.95 -13.55
C ALA A 15 -0.11 9.98 -14.56
N SER A 16 1.14 9.83 -14.98
CA SER A 16 1.78 10.72 -15.97
C SER A 16 1.30 10.46 -17.41
N TRP A 17 0.87 9.24 -17.73
CA TRP A 17 0.34 8.89 -19.06
C TRP A 17 -1.15 9.22 -19.22
N CYS A 18 -1.89 9.30 -18.11
CA CYS A 18 -3.31 9.65 -18.15
C CYS A 18 -3.56 11.15 -18.45
N THR A 19 -2.61 12.03 -18.14
CA THR A 19 -2.72 13.47 -18.42
C THR A 19 -2.43 13.83 -19.88
N LEU A 20 -1.64 13.02 -20.61
CA LEU A 20 -1.34 13.26 -22.03
C LEU A 20 -2.49 12.84 -22.97
N ALA A 21 -3.26 11.80 -22.60
CA ALA A 21 -4.37 11.29 -23.43
C ALA A 21 -5.60 12.20 -23.42
N VAL A 22 -5.79 12.99 -22.35
CA VAL A 22 -6.92 13.92 -22.22
C VAL A 22 -6.71 15.19 -23.08
N ALA A 23 -5.46 15.56 -23.36
CA ALA A 23 -5.14 16.76 -24.14
C ALA A 23 -5.29 16.60 -25.68
N GLN A 24 -5.27 15.37 -26.22
CA GLN A 24 -5.33 15.14 -27.67
C GLN A 24 -6.74 14.88 -28.24
N SER A 25 -7.78 14.75 -27.41
CA SER A 25 -9.15 14.50 -27.90
C SER A 25 -9.93 15.75 -28.29
N GLN A 26 -9.37 16.96 -28.08
CA GLN A 26 -10.09 18.23 -28.24
C GLN A 26 -9.88 18.94 -29.59
N THR A 27 -9.16 18.36 -30.55
CA THR A 27 -8.94 18.97 -31.88
C THR A 27 -9.18 17.98 -33.02
N ARG A 28 -10.44 17.61 -33.26
CA ARG A 28 -10.85 17.10 -34.58
C ARG A 28 -12.35 17.35 -34.83
N GLY A 29 -12.69 18.62 -35.04
CA GLY A 29 -13.99 19.01 -35.55
C GLY A 29 -13.87 19.50 -37.00
N SER A 30 -14.47 18.77 -37.95
CA SER A 30 -15.03 19.35 -39.19
C SER A 30 -15.70 18.26 -40.04
N GLY A 31 -17.02 18.41 -40.27
CA GLY A 31 -17.69 17.94 -41.48
C GLY A 31 -18.43 16.60 -41.41
N ASP A 32 -19.71 16.63 -41.00
CA ASP A 32 -20.82 16.14 -41.85
C ASP A 32 -22.17 16.48 -41.20
N LEU A 33 -22.77 17.60 -41.59
CA LEU A 33 -24.13 17.96 -41.19
C LEU A 33 -25.12 17.15 -42.03
N LYS A 34 -25.53 15.99 -41.53
CA LYS A 34 -26.75 15.33 -42.02
C LYS A 34 -27.95 16.11 -41.52
N SER A 35 -28.68 16.69 -42.48
CA SER A 35 -29.95 17.41 -42.38
C SER A 35 -30.80 17.00 -41.16
N ALA A 36 -30.77 17.82 -40.12
CA ALA A 36 -31.77 17.78 -39.06
C ALA A 36 -33.08 18.33 -39.64
N ALA A 37 -34.17 17.57 -39.55
CA ALA A 37 -35.50 18.10 -39.82
C ALA A 37 -35.73 19.30 -38.89
N ALA A 38 -36.00 20.47 -39.47
CA ALA A 38 -36.20 21.69 -38.70
C ALA A 38 -37.47 21.55 -37.87
N LEU A 39 -37.31 21.46 -36.55
CA LEU A 39 -38.41 21.49 -35.59
C LEU A 39 -39.00 22.90 -35.58
N THR A 40 -40.30 22.99 -35.82
CA THR A 40 -41.08 24.23 -35.91
C THR A 40 -41.33 24.86 -34.54
N GLY A 41 -41.01 24.15 -33.45
CA GLY A 41 -41.26 24.60 -32.07
C GLY A 41 -42.72 24.44 -31.64
N ASN A 42 -43.57 23.90 -32.51
CA ASN A 42 -44.93 23.51 -32.19
C ASN A 42 -45.00 21.97 -32.17
N LEU A 43 -45.13 21.42 -30.97
CA LEU A 43 -45.10 19.99 -30.72
C LEU A 43 -46.10 19.20 -31.60
N ARG A 44 -47.28 19.76 -31.91
CA ARG A 44 -48.25 19.08 -32.79
C ARG A 44 -47.77 19.02 -34.23
N LEU A 45 -47.19 20.09 -34.76
CA LEU A 45 -46.71 20.17 -36.14
C LEU A 45 -45.44 19.33 -36.33
N ASP A 46 -44.57 19.31 -35.32
CA ASP A 46 -43.34 18.51 -35.33
C ASP A 46 -43.64 17.01 -35.28
N ILE A 47 -44.67 16.60 -34.52
CA ILE A 47 -45.17 15.22 -34.51
C ILE A 47 -45.88 14.86 -35.83
N LEU A 48 -46.69 15.76 -36.39
CA LEU A 48 -47.39 15.48 -37.65
C LEU A 48 -46.44 15.38 -38.84
N SER A 49 -45.41 16.22 -38.91
CA SER A 49 -44.40 16.18 -39.98
C SER A 49 -43.55 14.90 -39.97
N THR A 50 -43.38 14.30 -38.78
CA THR A 50 -42.67 13.02 -38.62
C THR A 50 -43.58 11.81 -38.89
N LEU A 51 -44.89 11.93 -38.64
CA LEU A 51 -45.88 10.91 -39.01
C LEU A 51 -46.09 10.81 -40.52
N ASP A 52 -46.11 11.94 -41.24
CA ASP A 52 -46.33 11.98 -42.70
C ASP A 52 -45.21 11.27 -43.49
N GLN A 53 -43.98 11.22 -42.95
CA GLN A 53 -42.86 10.48 -43.55
C GLN A 53 -42.92 8.95 -43.37
N THR A 54 -43.92 8.42 -42.66
CA THR A 54 -43.96 6.99 -42.27
C THR A 54 -45.11 6.18 -42.88
N ALA A 55 -45.56 6.52 -44.10
CA ALA A 55 -46.46 5.68 -44.89
C ALA A 55 -45.78 4.42 -45.49
N ARG A 56 -44.83 3.80 -44.76
CA ARG A 56 -44.35 2.44 -45.02
C ARG A 56 -44.30 1.69 -43.68
N PRO A 57 -44.97 0.54 -43.54
CA PRO A 57 -44.99 -0.23 -42.30
C PRO A 57 -43.67 -0.99 -42.15
N GLU A 58 -42.60 -0.28 -41.83
CA GLU A 58 -41.35 -0.89 -41.37
C GLU A 58 -41.54 -1.26 -39.90
N ARG A 59 -41.56 -2.58 -39.68
CA ARG A 59 -41.68 -3.29 -38.41
C ARG A 59 -40.92 -2.60 -37.26
N GLY A 60 -41.67 -2.02 -36.31
CA GLY A 60 -41.29 -1.90 -34.90
C GLY A 60 -40.11 -0.99 -34.54
N ARG A 61 -39.89 0.15 -35.20
CA ARG A 61 -38.94 1.15 -34.69
C ARG A 61 -39.62 2.00 -33.60
N PRO A 62 -39.05 2.11 -32.39
CA PRO A 62 -39.61 2.98 -31.35
C PRO A 62 -39.65 4.43 -31.86
N LEU A 63 -40.81 5.08 -31.72
CA LEU A 63 -41.08 6.44 -32.22
C LEU A 63 -40.30 7.52 -31.45
N PHE A 64 -39.80 7.18 -30.27
CA PHE A 64 -38.92 8.02 -29.47
C PHE A 64 -37.60 7.29 -29.27
N GLN A 65 -36.50 7.97 -29.60
CA GLN A 65 -35.16 7.55 -29.21
C GLN A 65 -35.16 7.43 -27.68
N GLU A 66 -34.97 6.20 -27.18
CA GLU A 66 -34.70 5.90 -25.78
C GLU A 66 -33.78 7.02 -25.26
N ILE A 67 -34.23 7.82 -24.26
CA ILE A 67 -33.32 8.74 -23.56
C ILE A 67 -32.43 7.83 -22.72
N ASN A 68 -31.53 7.13 -23.40
CA ASN A 68 -30.56 6.25 -22.82
C ASN A 68 -29.48 7.18 -22.29
N GLY A 69 -29.65 7.66 -21.05
CA GLY A 69 -28.58 8.33 -20.34
C GLY A 69 -27.31 7.50 -20.51
N LYS A 70 -26.20 8.13 -20.91
CA LYS A 70 -24.97 7.41 -21.27
C LYS A 70 -24.61 6.41 -20.17
N LYS A 71 -24.70 5.12 -20.49
CA LYS A 71 -24.36 4.03 -19.56
C LYS A 71 -22.90 4.15 -19.15
N LYS A 72 -22.64 3.91 -17.87
CA LYS A 72 -21.31 3.92 -17.26
C LYS A 72 -20.77 2.49 -17.25
N SER A 73 -19.49 2.30 -17.56
CA SER A 73 -18.89 0.97 -17.55
C SER A 73 -18.51 0.54 -16.12
N PRO A 74 -19.05 -0.58 -15.59
CA PRO A 74 -18.68 -1.08 -14.27
C PRO A 74 -17.22 -1.47 -14.15
N VAL A 75 -16.66 -2.09 -15.19
CA VAL A 75 -15.25 -2.49 -15.23
C VAL A 75 -14.36 -1.25 -15.20
N LEU A 76 -14.69 -0.22 -15.97
CA LEU A 76 -13.92 1.02 -15.99
C LEU A 76 -13.97 1.71 -14.60
N ALA A 77 -15.15 1.79 -14.00
CA ALA A 77 -15.32 2.36 -12.67
C ALA A 77 -14.46 1.61 -11.63
N GLY A 78 -14.53 0.27 -11.63
CA GLY A 78 -13.73 -0.53 -10.72
C GLY A 78 -12.22 -0.37 -10.92
N VAL A 79 -11.75 -0.34 -12.17
CA VAL A 79 -10.31 -0.14 -12.48
C VAL A 79 -9.83 1.24 -12.06
N MET A 80 -10.63 2.29 -12.26
CA MET A 80 -10.31 3.64 -11.79
C MET A 80 -10.11 3.65 -10.28
N SER A 81 -11.08 3.12 -9.52
CA SER A 81 -11.01 3.08 -8.06
C SER A 81 -9.94 2.14 -7.50
N LEU A 82 -9.61 1.07 -8.23
CA LEU A 82 -8.48 0.21 -7.87
C LEU A 82 -7.15 0.96 -8.01
N ALA A 83 -7.01 1.83 -9.01
CA ALA A 83 -5.80 2.64 -9.18
C ALA A 83 -5.73 3.79 -8.16
N ILE A 84 -6.85 4.51 -7.99
CA ILE A 84 -6.99 5.64 -7.08
C ILE A 84 -8.37 5.55 -6.42
N PRO A 85 -8.45 5.22 -5.11
CA PRO A 85 -9.71 5.05 -4.40
C PRO A 85 -10.60 6.30 -4.53
N GLY A 86 -11.88 6.07 -4.80
CA GLY A 86 -12.89 7.12 -4.97
C GLY A 86 -13.08 7.62 -6.41
N THR A 87 -12.16 7.35 -7.34
CA THR A 87 -12.25 7.91 -8.71
C THR A 87 -13.33 7.25 -9.58
N GLY A 88 -13.61 5.96 -9.41
CA GLY A 88 -14.72 5.26 -10.05
C GLY A 88 -16.09 5.63 -9.47
N GLU A 89 -16.17 5.89 -8.16
CA GLU A 89 -17.37 6.43 -7.51
C GLU A 89 -17.64 7.84 -8.01
N PHE A 90 -16.60 8.65 -8.22
CA PHE A 90 -16.72 9.96 -8.84
C PHE A 90 -17.23 9.85 -10.30
N TYR A 91 -16.70 8.91 -11.09
CA TYR A 91 -17.17 8.63 -12.45
C TYR A 91 -18.66 8.23 -12.51
N THR A 92 -19.15 7.55 -11.47
CA THR A 92 -20.55 7.12 -11.32
C THR A 92 -21.42 8.11 -10.55
N GLU A 93 -20.93 9.34 -10.34
CA GLU A 93 -21.66 10.45 -9.71
C GLU A 93 -22.03 10.21 -8.24
N SER A 94 -21.35 9.26 -7.59
CA SER A 94 -21.49 8.95 -6.17
C SER A 94 -20.48 9.74 -5.33
N TYR A 95 -20.59 11.08 -5.35
CA TYR A 95 -19.58 11.99 -4.79
C TYR A 95 -19.30 11.79 -3.30
N TRP A 96 -20.31 11.44 -2.48
CA TRP A 96 -20.09 11.19 -1.06
C TRP A 96 -19.27 9.91 -0.81
N ARG A 97 -19.44 8.88 -1.66
CA ARG A 97 -18.66 7.64 -1.59
C ARG A 97 -17.22 7.90 -2.03
N ALA A 98 -17.07 8.64 -3.13
CA ALA A 98 -15.78 9.10 -3.61
C ALA A 98 -15.00 9.86 -2.53
N ALA A 99 -15.66 10.82 -1.87
CA ALA A 99 -15.08 11.57 -0.76
C ALA A 99 -14.71 10.65 0.43
N GLY A 100 -15.56 9.68 0.78
CA GLY A 100 -15.28 8.72 1.85
C GLY A 100 -14.01 7.91 1.60
N PHE A 101 -13.87 7.31 0.42
CA PHE A 101 -12.68 6.54 0.04
C PHE A 101 -11.42 7.41 -0.07
N ALA A 102 -11.54 8.62 -0.61
CA ALA A 102 -10.42 9.55 -0.71
C ALA A 102 -9.94 10.05 0.66
N LEU A 103 -10.87 10.35 1.58
CA LEU A 103 -10.53 10.73 2.96
C LEU A 103 -9.90 9.56 3.74
N ALA A 104 -10.43 8.35 3.57
CA ALA A 104 -9.83 7.15 4.16
C ALA A 104 -8.41 6.94 3.64
N GLU A 105 -8.20 7.05 2.33
CA GLU A 105 -6.89 6.93 1.69
C GLU A 105 -5.89 7.94 2.25
N ALA A 106 -6.26 9.22 2.30
CA ALA A 106 -5.43 10.28 2.85
C ALA A 106 -5.11 10.06 4.34
N GLY A 107 -6.10 9.63 5.14
CA GLY A 107 -5.93 9.31 6.55
C GLY A 107 -4.96 8.15 6.79
N LEU A 108 -5.05 7.09 5.98
CA LEU A 108 -4.18 5.93 6.09
C LEU A 108 -2.73 6.25 5.69
N TRP A 109 -2.53 7.04 4.63
CA TRP A 109 -1.19 7.54 4.28
C TRP A 109 -0.61 8.47 5.35
N MET A 110 -1.46 9.27 6.00
CA MET A 110 -1.04 10.09 7.14
C MET A 110 -0.58 9.21 8.31
N VAL A 111 -1.31 8.14 8.65
CA VAL A 111 -0.89 7.15 9.65
C VAL A 111 0.47 6.57 9.28
N TYR A 112 0.64 6.11 8.03
CA TYR A 112 1.92 5.58 7.54
C TYR A 112 3.06 6.59 7.71
N ALA A 113 2.87 7.84 7.27
CA ALA A 113 3.89 8.88 7.32
C ALA A 113 4.29 9.24 8.77
N VAL A 114 3.30 9.46 9.64
CA VAL A 114 3.53 9.81 11.04
C VAL A 114 4.26 8.69 11.78
N TYR A 115 3.81 7.45 11.63
CA TYR A 115 4.39 6.32 12.36
C TYR A 115 5.75 5.90 11.79
N THR A 116 5.97 6.01 10.47
CA THR A 116 7.30 5.84 9.89
C THR A 116 8.27 6.91 10.42
N SER A 117 7.85 8.17 10.52
CA SER A 117 8.69 9.22 11.12
C SER A 117 8.99 8.96 12.59
N LYS A 118 8.03 8.46 13.38
CA LYS A 118 8.26 8.09 14.78
C LYS A 118 9.22 6.91 14.90
N GLY A 119 9.06 5.89 14.07
CA GLY A 119 9.97 4.75 13.98
C GLY A 119 11.40 5.19 13.69
N ASN A 120 11.61 6.03 12.68
CA ASN A 120 12.93 6.55 12.31
C ASN A 120 13.58 7.36 13.45
N LYS A 121 12.84 8.28 14.08
CA LYS A 121 13.36 9.05 15.22
C LYS A 121 13.74 8.15 16.40
N GLN A 122 12.92 7.13 16.68
CA GLN A 122 13.22 6.16 17.72
C GLN A 122 14.44 5.29 17.36
N THR A 123 14.65 5.03 16.06
CA THR A 123 15.86 4.39 15.55
C THR A 123 17.10 5.21 15.82
N ASP A 124 17.08 6.51 15.52
CA ASP A 124 18.20 7.40 15.80
C ASP A 124 18.52 7.41 17.32
N ILE A 125 17.48 7.45 18.17
CA ILE A 125 17.63 7.43 19.63
C ILE A 125 18.31 6.15 20.12
N PHE A 126 17.81 4.97 19.72
CA PHE A 126 18.41 3.74 20.23
C PHE A 126 19.82 3.53 19.65
N GLN A 127 20.07 3.90 18.39
CA GLN A 127 21.39 3.76 17.78
C GLN A 127 22.42 4.64 18.48
N ALA A 128 22.06 5.89 18.80
CA ALA A 128 22.92 6.76 19.61
C ALA A 128 23.20 6.16 20.99
N PHE A 129 22.17 5.63 21.67
CA PHE A 129 22.35 4.95 22.95
C PHE A 129 23.29 3.74 22.86
N ALA A 130 23.20 2.95 21.79
CA ALA A 130 24.12 1.84 21.57
C ALA A 130 25.55 2.33 21.28
N ASP A 131 25.72 3.38 20.49
CA ASP A 131 27.04 3.95 20.21
C ASP A 131 27.70 4.51 21.50
N ASP A 132 26.91 5.01 22.46
CA ASP A 132 27.40 5.52 23.74
C ASP A 132 27.74 4.42 24.77
N HIS A 133 27.01 3.30 24.76
CA HIS A 133 27.06 2.31 25.85
C HIS A 133 27.56 0.92 25.45
N TRP A 134 27.45 0.55 24.18
CA TRP A 134 27.88 -0.75 23.67
C TRP A 134 29.21 -0.66 22.92
N SER A 135 30.13 -1.58 23.20
CA SER A 135 31.49 -1.57 22.63
C SER A 135 31.85 -2.94 22.06
N ALA A 136 32.17 -2.97 20.77
CA ALA A 136 32.70 -4.16 20.09
C ALA A 136 34.04 -4.60 20.70
N LEU A 137 34.85 -3.64 21.17
CA LEU A 137 36.10 -3.92 21.86
C LEU A 137 35.86 -4.62 23.20
N ARG A 138 34.96 -4.10 24.02
CA ARG A 138 34.60 -4.71 25.32
C ARG A 138 34.08 -6.13 25.12
N TYR A 139 33.29 -6.33 24.08
CA TYR A 139 32.80 -7.64 23.70
C TYR A 139 33.94 -8.60 23.32
N ALA A 140 34.89 -8.15 22.50
CA ALA A 140 36.05 -8.95 22.10
C ALA A 140 36.97 -9.29 23.30
N GLU A 141 37.25 -8.33 24.18
CA GLU A 141 38.00 -8.53 25.42
C GLU A 141 37.32 -9.57 26.33
N TRP A 142 35.99 -9.53 26.41
CA TRP A 142 35.22 -10.52 27.16
C TRP A 142 35.31 -11.92 26.55
N ILE A 143 35.24 -12.04 25.22
CA ILE A 143 35.46 -13.32 24.53
C ILE A 143 36.87 -13.83 24.84
N GLU A 144 37.90 -13.00 24.70
CA GLU A 144 39.29 -13.39 24.99
C GLU A 144 39.44 -14.00 26.38
N ALA A 145 38.81 -13.37 27.38
CA ALA A 145 38.85 -13.85 28.77
C ALA A 145 38.04 -15.14 29.03
N ASN A 146 37.09 -15.51 28.16
CA ASN A 146 36.16 -16.62 28.39
C ASN A 146 36.14 -17.67 27.28
N VAL A 147 36.96 -17.54 26.24
CA VAL A 147 36.90 -18.38 25.02
C VAL A 147 37.06 -19.86 25.33
N SER A 148 37.96 -20.22 26.25
CA SER A 148 38.19 -21.61 26.67
C SER A 148 37.01 -22.22 27.46
N LYS A 149 36.19 -21.38 28.11
CA LYS A 149 34.95 -21.81 28.77
C LYS A 149 33.81 -21.96 27.77
N LEU A 150 33.77 -21.09 26.76
CA LEU A 150 32.75 -21.10 25.69
C LEU A 150 32.96 -22.26 24.71
N ASN A 151 34.21 -22.56 24.39
CA ASN A 151 34.61 -23.74 23.64
C ASN A 151 36.01 -24.19 24.09
N SER A 152 36.10 -25.38 24.70
CA SER A 152 37.35 -25.99 25.19
C SER A 152 38.39 -26.20 24.10
N ASP A 153 37.97 -26.29 22.84
CA ASP A 153 38.85 -26.58 21.71
C ASP A 153 39.54 -25.30 21.20
N VAL A 154 39.06 -24.13 21.64
CA VAL A 154 39.63 -22.83 21.34
C VAL A 154 40.42 -22.34 22.55
N THR A 155 41.74 -22.48 22.47
CA THR A 155 42.65 -22.23 23.59
C THR A 155 43.04 -20.76 23.76
N SER A 156 42.87 -19.93 22.73
CA SER A 156 43.14 -18.49 22.80
C SER A 156 42.39 -17.71 21.71
N PHE A 157 42.09 -16.44 21.99
CA PHE A 157 41.60 -15.46 21.04
C PHE A 157 42.36 -14.16 21.25
N ASN A 158 43.15 -13.74 20.27
CA ASN A 158 44.01 -12.56 20.35
C ASN A 158 44.18 -11.90 18.97
N GLY A 159 44.86 -10.76 18.92
CA GLY A 159 45.14 -10.05 17.68
C GLY A 159 43.91 -9.46 16.99
N TYR A 160 42.79 -9.32 17.71
CA TYR A 160 41.60 -8.62 17.24
C TYR A 160 41.76 -7.10 17.32
N LEU A 161 42.73 -6.57 18.07
CA LEU A 161 43.03 -5.14 18.12
C LEU A 161 43.85 -4.72 16.89
N ILE A 162 43.40 -3.66 16.22
CA ILE A 162 44.12 -3.07 15.08
C ILE A 162 45.14 -2.04 15.63
N PRO A 163 46.46 -2.25 15.46
CA PRO A 163 47.48 -1.31 15.96
C PRO A 163 47.33 0.08 15.34
N GLY A 164 47.59 1.15 16.11
CA GLY A 164 47.52 2.54 15.60
C GLY A 164 46.10 3.12 15.54
N THR A 165 45.12 2.43 16.13
CA THR A 165 43.73 2.89 16.23
C THR A 165 43.37 3.41 17.63
N GLU A 166 44.36 3.61 18.49
CA GLU A 166 44.18 4.16 19.82
C GLU A 166 43.49 5.54 19.74
N GLY A 167 42.43 5.74 20.52
CA GLY A 167 41.62 6.96 20.50
C GLY A 167 40.51 7.01 19.44
N ARG A 168 40.44 6.03 18.53
CA ARG A 168 39.27 5.87 17.64
C ARG A 168 38.07 5.25 18.37
N PRO A 169 36.85 5.36 17.84
CA PRO A 169 35.69 4.64 18.38
C PRO A 169 35.92 3.13 18.42
N ALA A 170 35.32 2.43 19.39
CA ALA A 170 35.59 1.02 19.67
C ALA A 170 35.40 0.09 18.46
N TRP A 171 34.41 0.38 17.60
CA TRP A 171 34.11 -0.40 16.40
C TRP A 171 35.15 -0.27 15.28
N GLU A 172 35.99 0.76 15.30
CA GLU A 172 37.11 0.97 14.36
C GLU A 172 38.42 0.36 14.86
N ARG A 173 38.44 -0.09 16.12
CA ARG A 173 39.63 -0.62 16.78
C ARG A 173 39.74 -2.14 16.69
N VAL A 174 38.69 -2.81 16.24
CA VAL A 174 38.60 -4.26 16.19
C VAL A 174 38.62 -4.80 14.76
N ASP A 175 39.31 -5.92 14.56
CA ASP A 175 39.23 -6.73 13.36
C ASP A 175 38.01 -7.64 13.44
N TRP A 176 36.96 -7.24 12.74
CA TRP A 176 35.69 -7.96 12.66
C TRP A 176 35.83 -9.38 12.11
N SER A 177 36.80 -9.62 11.20
CA SER A 177 37.03 -10.96 10.66
C SER A 177 37.53 -11.91 11.74
N LYS A 178 38.35 -11.40 12.67
CA LYS A 178 38.83 -12.16 13.84
C LYS A 178 37.70 -12.46 14.80
N ILE A 179 36.84 -11.47 15.09
CA ILE A 179 35.66 -11.66 15.93
C ILE A 179 34.73 -12.72 15.33
N ASN A 180 34.35 -12.59 14.06
CA ASN A 180 33.44 -13.55 13.43
C ASN A 180 34.06 -14.95 13.29
N ALA A 181 35.38 -15.05 13.09
CA ALA A 181 36.08 -16.33 13.08
C ALA A 181 36.00 -17.03 14.44
N VAL A 182 36.25 -16.32 15.55
CA VAL A 182 36.15 -16.92 16.89
C VAL A 182 34.70 -17.23 17.26
N GLU A 183 33.74 -16.38 16.92
CA GLU A 183 32.32 -16.65 17.12
C GLU A 183 31.88 -17.92 16.38
N SER A 184 32.37 -18.13 15.15
CA SER A 184 32.10 -19.34 14.38
C SER A 184 32.68 -20.59 15.04
N GLN A 185 33.90 -20.50 15.61
CA GLN A 185 34.50 -21.61 16.35
C GLN A 185 33.76 -21.90 17.65
N ILE A 186 33.32 -20.87 18.37
CA ILE A 186 32.51 -21.03 19.59
C ILE A 186 31.18 -21.72 19.24
N ALA A 187 30.51 -21.27 18.17
CA ALA A 187 29.22 -21.82 17.74
C ALA A 187 29.26 -23.29 17.29
N GLN A 188 30.45 -23.88 17.03
CA GLN A 188 30.59 -25.31 16.74
C GLN A 188 30.25 -26.20 17.94
N LYS A 189 30.34 -25.66 19.17
CA LYS A 189 30.03 -26.39 20.39
C LYS A 189 28.62 -26.04 20.88
N SER A 190 27.78 -27.06 21.04
CA SER A 190 26.43 -26.89 21.55
C SER A 190 26.41 -26.45 23.02
N GLY A 191 25.38 -25.68 23.39
CA GLY A 191 25.09 -25.36 24.78
C GLY A 191 25.83 -24.16 25.36
N ASN A 192 26.42 -23.28 24.53
CA ASN A 192 27.08 -22.04 24.98
C ASN A 192 26.29 -20.75 24.67
N GLY A 193 25.15 -20.86 23.96
CA GLY A 193 24.27 -19.74 23.64
C GLY A 193 24.69 -18.89 22.44
N PHE A 194 25.79 -19.22 21.77
CA PHE A 194 26.24 -18.55 20.55
C PHE A 194 25.49 -19.11 19.34
N THR A 195 24.73 -18.24 18.67
CA THR A 195 23.84 -18.62 17.57
C THR A 195 23.97 -17.71 16.34
N HIS A 196 24.54 -16.53 16.52
CA HIS A 196 24.68 -15.52 15.47
C HIS A 196 26.11 -14.97 15.44
N LEU A 197 26.51 -14.43 14.29
CA LEU A 197 27.74 -13.67 14.16
C LEU A 197 27.46 -12.19 14.37
N LEU A 198 28.39 -11.46 14.97
CA LEU A 198 28.30 -10.02 15.10
C LEU A 198 28.43 -9.36 13.70
N PRO A 199 27.40 -8.68 13.17
CA PRO A 199 27.48 -8.01 11.89
C PRO A 199 28.37 -6.77 11.97
N HIS A 200 28.88 -6.33 10.82
CA HIS A 200 29.70 -5.11 10.79
C HIS A 200 28.84 -3.87 11.02
N ARG A 201 29.35 -2.90 11.80
CA ARG A 201 28.80 -1.54 11.83
C ARG A 201 29.11 -0.86 10.47
N PRO A 202 28.19 -0.07 9.87
CA PRO A 202 26.92 0.46 10.40
C PRO A 202 25.67 -0.29 9.93
N GLU A 203 25.75 -1.59 9.67
CA GLU A 203 24.59 -2.33 9.19
C GLU A 203 23.44 -2.31 10.22
N GLN A 204 22.20 -2.22 9.74
CA GLN A 204 21.02 -2.26 10.63
C GLN A 204 21.00 -3.53 11.49
N GLN A 205 21.51 -4.64 10.95
CA GLN A 205 21.56 -5.92 11.64
C GLN A 205 22.45 -5.87 12.88
N TYR A 206 23.54 -5.10 12.87
CA TYR A 206 24.39 -4.91 14.05
C TYR A 206 23.57 -4.39 15.23
N PHE A 207 22.85 -3.29 15.02
CA PHE A 207 21.98 -2.72 16.04
C PHE A 207 20.82 -3.66 16.42
N GLU A 208 20.38 -4.52 15.50
CA GLU A 208 19.38 -5.53 15.82
C GLU A 208 19.91 -6.63 16.75
N LEU A 209 21.12 -7.13 16.52
CA LEU A 209 21.57 -8.30 17.26
C LEU A 209 22.01 -7.96 18.69
N ILE A 210 22.70 -6.83 18.89
CA ILE A 210 23.28 -6.43 20.19
C ILE A 210 22.25 -6.23 21.32
N GLY A 211 20.98 -6.04 20.97
CA GLY A 211 19.87 -5.88 21.93
C GLY A 211 18.83 -7.00 21.91
N LYS A 212 19.07 -8.06 21.13
CA LYS A 212 18.14 -9.19 20.95
C LYS A 212 18.69 -10.48 21.52
N TYR A 213 20.00 -10.70 21.39
CA TYR A 213 20.63 -11.94 21.84
C TYR A 213 21.56 -11.69 23.04
N PRO A 214 21.37 -12.41 24.16
CA PRO A 214 22.24 -12.31 25.34
C PRO A 214 23.72 -12.56 25.06
N GLN A 215 24.07 -13.27 23.98
CA GLN A 215 25.47 -13.50 23.59
C GLN A 215 26.26 -12.20 23.39
N PHE A 216 25.60 -11.11 22.99
CA PHE A 216 26.24 -9.80 22.77
C PHE A 216 26.19 -8.90 24.02
N ALA A 217 25.61 -9.38 25.12
CA ALA A 217 25.34 -8.54 26.27
C ALA A 217 26.61 -8.13 27.02
N ALA A 218 27.72 -8.88 26.89
CA ALA A 218 29.01 -8.49 27.44
C ALA A 218 29.59 -7.18 26.83
N GLY A 219 29.10 -6.76 25.66
CA GLY A 219 29.50 -5.51 25.05
C GLY A 219 28.92 -4.27 25.73
N TRP A 220 27.88 -4.39 26.56
CA TRP A 220 27.33 -3.26 27.33
C TRP A 220 28.27 -2.87 28.47
N ASP A 221 28.41 -1.57 28.70
CA ASP A 221 29.28 -1.00 29.72
C ASP A 221 28.82 -1.27 31.17
N ASP A 222 27.56 -1.68 31.38
CA ASP A 222 26.99 -2.09 32.67
C ASP A 222 26.86 -3.62 32.83
N ALA A 223 27.42 -4.41 31.91
CA ALA A 223 27.30 -5.88 31.91
C ALA A 223 27.82 -6.55 33.21
N GLY A 224 28.66 -5.84 33.97
CA GLY A 224 29.32 -6.35 35.17
C GLY A 224 30.19 -7.57 34.83
N VAL A 225 30.21 -8.57 35.71
CA VAL A 225 30.84 -9.87 35.41
C VAL A 225 29.84 -10.71 34.60
N MET A 226 29.80 -10.48 33.28
CA MET A 226 29.09 -11.39 32.38
C MET A 226 29.81 -12.73 32.33
N THR A 227 29.08 -13.86 32.37
CA THR A 227 29.67 -15.20 32.29
C THR A 227 28.93 -16.03 31.23
N PRO A 228 29.55 -17.10 30.69
CA PRO A 228 28.86 -18.01 29.77
C PRO A 228 27.52 -18.54 30.30
N GLU A 229 27.40 -18.80 31.60
CA GLU A 229 26.17 -19.28 32.24
C GLU A 229 25.06 -18.20 32.24
N ARG A 230 25.44 -16.93 32.37
CA ARG A 230 24.50 -15.79 32.31
C ARG A 230 23.92 -15.60 30.91
N ILE A 231 24.69 -15.89 29.86
CA ILE A 231 24.18 -15.91 28.47
C ILE A 231 23.05 -16.95 28.33
N LEU A 232 23.25 -18.16 28.88
CA LEU A 232 22.27 -19.25 28.78
C LEU A 232 21.00 -18.98 29.61
N SER A 233 21.17 -18.41 30.80
CA SER A 233 20.05 -18.02 31.68
C SER A 233 19.35 -16.73 31.24
N LYS A 234 19.88 -16.06 30.19
CA LYS A 234 19.38 -14.77 29.68
C LYS A 234 19.40 -13.66 30.73
N ASP A 235 20.31 -13.76 31.69
CA ASP A 235 20.56 -12.74 32.70
C ASP A 235 21.45 -11.65 32.08
N VAL A 236 20.81 -10.55 31.69
CA VAL A 236 21.41 -9.42 30.97
C VAL A 236 21.31 -8.14 31.80
N SER A 237 22.16 -7.16 31.49
CA SER A 237 22.23 -5.91 32.24
C SER A 237 21.04 -4.97 32.01
N ALA A 238 20.94 -3.93 32.84
CA ALA A 238 19.86 -2.96 32.77
C ALA A 238 19.89 -2.19 31.44
N ARG A 239 21.06 -1.78 30.95
CA ARG A 239 21.17 -1.08 29.66
C ARG A 239 20.82 -1.97 28.48
N PHE A 240 21.16 -3.27 28.53
CA PHE A 240 20.68 -4.22 27.51
C PHE A 240 19.15 -4.20 27.43
N LEU A 241 18.47 -4.28 28.58
CA LEU A 241 17.01 -4.29 28.64
C LEU A 241 16.41 -2.95 28.19
N GLU A 242 17.00 -1.83 28.60
CA GLU A 242 16.59 -0.49 28.19
C GLU A 242 16.69 -0.33 26.66
N TYR A 243 17.82 -0.69 26.08
CA TYR A 243 18.03 -0.67 24.64
C TYR A 243 17.07 -1.60 23.89
N SER A 244 16.88 -2.82 24.39
CA SER A 244 15.93 -3.78 23.82
C SER A 244 14.51 -3.21 23.80
N LYS A 245 14.09 -2.52 24.88
CA LYS A 245 12.80 -1.84 24.96
C LYS A 245 12.68 -0.68 23.98
N MET A 246 13.71 0.17 23.86
CA MET A 246 13.71 1.29 22.89
C MET A 246 13.57 0.79 21.45
N ARG A 247 14.23 -0.34 21.12
CA ARG A 247 14.06 -1.02 19.84
C ARG A 247 12.68 -1.62 19.65
N GLY A 248 12.12 -2.23 20.70
CA GLY A 248 10.74 -2.70 20.70
C GLY A 248 9.77 -1.57 20.34
N THR A 249 9.93 -0.40 20.94
CA THR A 249 9.12 0.80 20.63
C THR A 249 9.26 1.24 19.17
N ALA A 250 10.47 1.23 18.60
CA ALA A 250 10.64 1.54 17.18
C ALA A 250 9.91 0.53 16.29
N ASN A 251 10.02 -0.76 16.61
CA ASN A 251 9.30 -1.83 15.91
C ASN A 251 7.78 -1.65 16.00
N ASP A 252 7.24 -1.26 17.16
CA ASP A 252 5.80 -1.01 17.32
C ASP A 252 5.31 0.12 16.41
N PHE A 253 6.12 1.19 16.26
CA PHE A 253 5.80 2.26 15.32
C PHE A 253 5.81 1.77 13.87
N PHE A 254 6.83 1.01 13.45
CA PHE A 254 6.88 0.46 12.10
C PHE A 254 5.76 -0.54 11.85
N ASN A 255 5.42 -1.39 12.82
CA ASN A 255 4.29 -2.32 12.74
C ASN A 255 2.97 -1.56 12.51
N THR A 256 2.76 -0.45 13.22
CA THR A 256 1.58 0.40 13.02
C THR A 256 1.55 1.00 11.62
N ALA A 257 2.69 1.48 11.11
CA ALA A 257 2.78 1.99 9.73
C ALA A 257 2.50 0.88 8.68
N THR A 258 3.00 -0.34 8.92
CA THR A 258 2.72 -1.52 8.10
C THR A 258 1.23 -1.86 8.11
N THR A 259 0.57 -1.84 9.27
CA THR A 259 -0.89 -2.02 9.37
C THR A 259 -1.64 -0.94 8.57
N GLY A 260 -1.22 0.33 8.66
CA GLY A 260 -1.78 1.41 7.86
C GLY A 260 -1.67 1.14 6.35
N THR A 261 -0.52 0.62 5.90
CA THR A 261 -0.30 0.27 4.48
C THR A 261 -1.17 -0.92 4.05
N ALA A 262 -1.36 -1.92 4.91
CA ALA A 262 -2.26 -3.03 4.63
C ALA A 262 -3.72 -2.55 4.48
N LEU A 263 -4.14 -1.60 5.33
CA LEU A 263 -5.46 -0.98 5.23
C LEU A 263 -5.63 -0.13 3.96
N VAL A 264 -4.57 0.50 3.44
CA VAL A 264 -4.61 1.18 2.12
C VAL A 264 -5.01 0.17 1.05
N VAL A 265 -4.36 -1.00 1.01
CA VAL A 265 -4.70 -2.05 0.01
C VAL A 265 -6.16 -2.50 0.14
N VAL A 266 -6.66 -2.66 1.37
CA VAL A 266 -8.06 -2.99 1.61
C VAL A 266 -8.98 -1.87 1.09
N ASN A 267 -8.64 -0.61 1.35
CA ASN A 267 -9.38 0.56 0.88
C ASN A 267 -9.51 0.58 -0.66
N HIS A 268 -8.41 0.30 -1.37
CA HIS A 268 -8.39 0.17 -2.83
C HIS A 268 -9.34 -0.92 -3.35
N VAL A 269 -9.31 -2.12 -2.75
CA VAL A 269 -10.18 -3.23 -3.16
C VAL A 269 -11.64 -2.91 -2.90
N LEU A 270 -11.97 -2.37 -1.73
CA LEU A 270 -13.34 -2.01 -1.38
C LEU A 270 -13.87 -0.90 -2.29
N SER A 271 -13.06 0.11 -2.62
CA SER A 271 -13.43 1.16 -3.56
C SER A 271 -13.62 0.62 -4.97
N ALA A 272 -12.76 -0.27 -5.46
CA ALA A 272 -12.94 -0.90 -6.77
C ALA A 272 -14.28 -1.66 -6.89
N LEU A 273 -14.64 -2.41 -5.85
CA LEU A 273 -15.90 -3.16 -5.81
C LEU A 273 -17.10 -2.22 -5.70
N ASP A 274 -17.05 -1.20 -4.84
CA ASP A 274 -18.15 -0.23 -4.71
C ASP A 274 -18.34 0.60 -5.98
N ALA A 275 -17.26 1.01 -6.65
CA ALA A 275 -17.35 1.73 -7.93
C ALA A 275 -17.99 0.89 -9.04
N ALA A 276 -17.59 -0.38 -9.16
CA ALA A 276 -18.20 -1.30 -10.12
C ALA A 276 -19.69 -1.51 -9.83
N TRP A 277 -20.06 -1.66 -8.55
CA TRP A 277 -21.45 -1.78 -8.15
C TRP A 277 -22.24 -0.48 -8.40
N SER A 278 -21.67 0.67 -8.06
CA SER A 278 -22.26 1.99 -8.27
C SER A 278 -22.52 2.27 -9.76
N ALA A 279 -21.64 1.83 -10.66
CA ALA A 279 -21.87 1.90 -12.10
C ALA A 279 -23.03 1.02 -12.57
N SER A 280 -23.12 -0.21 -12.02
CA SER A 280 -24.23 -1.12 -12.31
C SER A 280 -25.57 -0.56 -11.83
N GLN A 281 -25.59 0.05 -10.64
CA GLN A 281 -26.75 0.76 -10.11
C GLN A 281 -27.10 1.97 -10.98
N TYR A 282 -26.13 2.81 -11.34
CA TYR A 282 -26.33 3.99 -12.20
C TYR A 282 -27.03 3.61 -13.51
N ASN A 283 -26.61 2.51 -14.14
CA ASN A 283 -27.20 2.02 -15.39
C ASN A 283 -28.65 1.53 -15.26
N ASN A 284 -29.12 1.25 -14.03
CA ASN A 284 -30.43 0.67 -13.76
C ASN A 284 -31.40 1.61 -13.03
N ARG A 285 -30.97 2.82 -12.63
CA ARG A 285 -31.76 3.76 -11.82
C ARG A 285 -32.93 4.42 -12.57
N VAL A 286 -32.78 4.66 -13.88
CA VAL A 286 -33.83 5.31 -14.69
C VAL A 286 -33.98 4.59 -16.02
N LYS A 287 -35.11 3.92 -16.20
CA LYS A 287 -35.54 3.40 -17.51
C LYS A 287 -36.78 4.16 -17.95
N LEU A 288 -36.66 4.89 -19.05
CA LEU A 288 -37.79 5.49 -19.75
C LEU A 288 -37.97 4.70 -21.05
N GLU A 289 -39.05 3.93 -21.13
CA GLU A 289 -39.38 3.12 -22.31
C GLU A 289 -40.64 3.70 -22.94
N ALA A 290 -40.57 4.13 -24.20
CA ALA A 290 -41.72 4.59 -24.97
C ALA A 290 -41.93 3.65 -26.15
N HIS A 291 -43.14 3.11 -26.29
CA HIS A 291 -43.48 2.13 -27.32
C HIS A 291 -44.87 2.38 -27.91
N LEU A 292 -45.08 1.98 -29.15
CA LEU A 292 -46.41 1.95 -29.78
C LEU A 292 -46.99 0.55 -29.57
N GLN A 293 -48.09 0.45 -28.83
CA GLN A 293 -48.81 -0.81 -28.66
C GLN A 293 -49.90 -0.93 -29.73
N PRO A 294 -49.90 -1.99 -30.57
CA PRO A 294 -51.02 -2.29 -31.45
C PRO A 294 -52.18 -2.80 -30.58
N THR A 295 -53.28 -2.06 -30.54
CA THR A 295 -54.51 -2.46 -29.84
C THR A 295 -55.59 -2.79 -30.87
N HIS A 296 -56.13 -4.00 -30.76
CA HIS A 296 -57.21 -4.47 -31.63
C HIS A 296 -58.55 -3.99 -31.05
N ARG A 297 -59.31 -3.20 -31.82
CA ARG A 297 -60.68 -2.83 -31.47
C ARG A 297 -61.70 -3.75 -32.16
N SER A 298 -62.92 -3.79 -31.60
CA SER A 298 -64.04 -4.66 -32.00
C SER A 298 -64.42 -4.63 -33.49
N TYR A 299 -64.03 -3.58 -34.22
CA TYR A 299 -64.34 -3.39 -35.65
C TYR A 299 -63.20 -3.74 -36.62
N GLY A 300 -62.18 -4.48 -36.18
CA GLY A 300 -61.14 -5.03 -37.07
C GLY A 300 -60.00 -4.07 -37.45
N PHE A 301 -59.99 -2.85 -36.92
CA PHE A 301 -58.87 -1.91 -37.09
C PHE A 301 -57.83 -2.09 -35.98
N VAL A 302 -56.55 -1.97 -36.36
CA VAL A 302 -55.40 -1.95 -35.44
C VAL A 302 -55.04 -0.49 -35.19
N GLU A 303 -55.22 -0.01 -33.95
CA GLU A 303 -54.84 1.34 -33.54
C GLU A 303 -53.49 1.27 -32.82
N MET A 304 -52.52 2.07 -33.27
CA MET A 304 -51.22 2.20 -32.61
C MET A 304 -51.34 3.23 -31.50
N VAL A 305 -51.35 2.78 -30.25
CA VAL A 305 -51.45 3.67 -29.09
C VAL A 305 -50.04 3.95 -28.57
N PRO A 306 -49.61 5.23 -28.44
CA PRO A 306 -48.34 5.56 -27.81
C PRO A 306 -48.45 5.34 -26.30
N THR A 307 -47.57 4.49 -25.77
CA THR A 307 -47.44 4.20 -24.35
C THR A 307 -46.04 4.58 -23.89
N ALA A 308 -45.93 5.24 -22.74
CA ALA A 308 -44.67 5.55 -22.09
C ALA A 308 -44.66 4.96 -20.67
N SER A 309 -43.60 4.23 -20.32
CA SER A 309 -43.36 3.73 -18.97
C SER A 309 -42.09 4.34 -18.39
N LEU A 310 -42.23 4.93 -17.21
CA LEU A 310 -41.11 5.40 -16.40
C LEU A 310 -40.91 4.39 -15.27
N THR A 311 -39.77 3.70 -15.27
CA THR A 311 -39.36 2.84 -14.15
C THR A 311 -38.23 3.51 -13.39
N TYR A 312 -38.53 3.90 -12.15
CA TYR A 312 -37.55 4.40 -11.19
C TYR A 312 -37.39 3.35 -10.09
N ARG A 313 -36.18 2.83 -9.90
CA ARG A 313 -35.86 1.89 -8.82
C ARG A 313 -35.09 2.61 -7.72
N PHE A 314 -35.70 2.68 -6.54
CA PHE A 314 -35.12 3.21 -5.31
C PHE A 314 -34.03 2.27 -4.78
#